data_AF-A0A1B4XFW9-F1
#
_entry.id   AF-A0A1B4XFW9-F1
#
_cell.length_a   1.000
_cell.length_b   1.000
_cell.length_c   1.000
_cell.angle_alpha   90.00
_cell.angle_beta   90.00
_cell.angle_gamma   90.00
#
_symmetry.space_group_name_H-M   'P 1'
#
loop_
_entity.id
_entity.type
_entity.pdbx_description
1 polymer ?
#
loop_
_entity_poly.entity_id
_entity_poly.type
_entity_poly.pdbx_seq_one_letter_code
_entity_poly.pdbx_strand_id
1 'polypeptide(L)'
;MSSAQERARELAREMKKAIMEAKTAEARAKRLGDEVLLALAEAKKEQEAASEIIEYPVGRYECKRCGQGSIFSQTYRELPACDNCGSTEYVGAEPTITKITPPPPKKYHAGMYECSGCRTRIVLPEDMDELPPCDICGGHKLKAV
;
A
#
# COMPACT_ATOMS: atom_id res chain seq x y z
N MET A 1 -59.12 -8.14 -8.42
CA MET A 1 -57.86 -8.46 -9.14
C MET A 1 -57.22 -7.15 -9.54
N SER A 2 -55.98 -6.88 -9.15
CA SER A 2 -55.24 -5.68 -9.58
C SER A 2 -55.19 -5.64 -11.10
N SER A 3 -55.47 -4.48 -11.71
CA SER A 3 -55.34 -4.34 -13.16
C SER A 3 -53.89 -4.60 -13.59
N ALA A 4 -53.69 -5.06 -14.82
CA ALA A 4 -52.33 -5.21 -15.38
C ALA A 4 -51.53 -3.89 -15.31
N GLN A 5 -52.23 -2.75 -15.34
CA GLN A 5 -51.66 -1.41 -15.26
C GLN A 5 -51.17 -1.05 -13.84
N GLU A 6 -51.86 -1.50 -12.79
CA GLU A 6 -51.41 -1.34 -11.40
C GLU A 6 -50.15 -2.17 -11.13
N ARG A 7 -50.12 -3.44 -11.59
CA ARG A 7 -48.92 -4.28 -11.48
C ARG A 7 -47.72 -3.69 -12.20
N ALA A 8 -47.92 -3.16 -13.41
CA ALA A 8 -46.86 -2.50 -14.16
C ALA A 8 -46.32 -1.26 -13.42
N ARG A 9 -47.20 -0.46 -12.78
CA ARG A 9 -46.79 0.70 -11.99
C ARG A 9 -46.00 0.30 -10.74
N GLU A 10 -46.40 -0.77 -10.08
CA GLU A 10 -45.72 -1.29 -8.90
C GLU A 10 -44.33 -1.84 -9.25
N LEU A 11 -44.24 -2.69 -10.28
CA LEU A 11 -42.96 -3.18 -10.80
C LEU A 11 -42.05 -2.05 -11.27
N ALA A 12 -42.59 -1.01 -11.93
CA ALA A 12 -41.80 0.15 -12.34
C ALA A 12 -41.24 0.93 -11.14
N ARG A 13 -41.98 1.04 -10.03
CA ARG A 13 -41.49 1.67 -8.79
C ARG A 13 -40.41 0.83 -8.13
N GLU A 14 -40.59 -0.48 -8.06
CA GLU A 14 -39.59 -1.40 -7.52
C GLU A 14 -38.31 -1.38 -8.36
N MET A 15 -38.43 -1.45 -9.68
CA MET A 15 -37.28 -1.30 -10.60
C MET A 15 -36.56 0.03 -10.40
N LYS A 16 -37.30 1.14 -10.26
CA LYS A 16 -36.68 2.46 -10.01
C LYS A 16 -35.92 2.47 -8.68
N LYS A 17 -36.45 1.84 -7.64
CA LYS A 17 -35.78 1.70 -6.34
C LYS A 17 -34.49 0.88 -6.46
N ALA A 18 -34.56 -0.28 -7.10
CA ALA A 18 -33.40 -1.15 -7.33
C ALA A 18 -32.30 -0.44 -8.16
N ILE A 19 -32.67 0.34 -9.18
CA ILE A 19 -31.72 1.12 -9.97
C ILE A 19 -31.04 2.20 -9.11
N MET A 20 -31.78 2.87 -8.23
CA MET A 20 -31.20 3.88 -7.33
C MET A 20 -30.23 3.25 -6.34
N GLU A 21 -30.58 2.10 -5.77
CA GLU A 21 -29.69 1.34 -4.87
C GLU A 21 -28.43 0.85 -5.59
N ALA A 22 -28.54 0.37 -6.83
CA ALA A 22 -27.39 -0.01 -7.63
C ALA A 22 -26.46 1.18 -7.89
N LYS A 23 -27.01 2.36 -8.21
CA LYS A 23 -26.21 3.58 -8.44
C LYS A 23 -25.48 4.05 -7.18
N THR A 24 -26.14 4.00 -6.02
CA THR A 24 -25.48 4.38 -4.76
C THR A 24 -24.40 3.38 -4.38
N ALA A 25 -24.63 2.09 -4.60
CA ALA A 25 -23.62 1.05 -4.44
C ALA A 25 -22.41 1.26 -5.37
N GLU A 26 -22.66 1.56 -6.66
CA GLU A 26 -21.59 1.84 -7.63
C GLU A 26 -20.77 3.08 -7.22
N ALA A 27 -21.42 4.16 -6.78
CA ALA A 27 -20.73 5.35 -6.30
C ALA A 27 -19.90 5.07 -5.04
N ARG A 28 -20.39 4.21 -4.14
CA ARG A 28 -19.61 3.75 -2.97
C ARG A 28 -18.42 2.91 -3.39
N ALA A 29 -18.60 1.97 -4.31
CA ALA A 29 -17.53 1.12 -4.82
C ALA A 29 -16.42 1.94 -5.50
N LYS A 30 -16.77 2.99 -6.28
CA LYS A 30 -15.79 3.91 -6.87
C LYS A 30 -14.96 4.62 -5.81
N ARG A 31 -15.59 5.24 -4.81
CA ARG A 31 -14.88 5.93 -3.71
C ARG A 31 -13.94 5.00 -2.95
N LEU A 32 -14.42 3.81 -2.59
CA LEU A 32 -13.58 2.81 -1.93
C LEU A 32 -12.43 2.35 -2.82
N GLY A 33 -12.65 2.21 -4.13
CA GLY A 33 -11.59 1.90 -5.10
C GLY A 33 -10.49 2.97 -5.10
N ASP A 34 -10.87 4.24 -5.11
CA ASP A 34 -9.91 5.36 -5.06
C ASP A 34 -9.13 5.36 -3.73
N GLU A 35 -9.81 5.13 -2.60
CA GLU A 35 -9.17 5.02 -1.27
C GLU A 35 -8.18 3.84 -1.19
N VAL A 36 -8.53 2.68 -1.78
CA VAL A 36 -7.62 1.53 -1.84
C VAL A 36 -6.38 1.85 -2.68
N LEU A 37 -6.53 2.52 -3.82
CA LEU A 37 -5.37 2.90 -4.64
C LEU A 37 -4.41 3.83 -3.88
N LEU A 38 -4.96 4.77 -3.11
CA LEU A 38 -4.15 5.65 -2.25
C LEU A 38 -3.41 4.86 -1.17
N ALA A 39 -4.12 3.97 -0.44
CA ALA A 39 -3.51 3.14 0.59
C ALA A 39 -2.41 2.21 0.03
N LEU A 40 -2.62 1.64 -1.16
CA LEU A 40 -1.60 0.83 -1.84
C LEU A 40 -0.39 1.65 -2.26
N ALA A 41 -0.57 2.90 -2.67
CA ALA A 41 0.53 3.80 -2.98
C ALA A 41 1.33 4.20 -1.74
N GLU A 42 0.67 4.42 -0.60
CA GLU A 42 1.32 4.68 0.69
C GLU A 42 2.12 3.46 1.18
N ALA A 43 1.52 2.26 1.13
CA ALA A 43 2.20 1.03 1.51
C ALA A 43 3.46 0.75 0.66
N LYS A 44 3.43 1.07 -0.65
CA LYS A 44 4.62 0.99 -1.50
C LYS A 44 5.72 1.95 -1.07
N LYS A 45 5.37 3.21 -0.73
CA LYS A 45 6.35 4.19 -0.23
C LYS A 45 6.97 3.76 1.10
N GLU A 46 6.18 3.18 2.01
CA GLU A 46 6.68 2.66 3.28
C GLU A 46 7.66 1.49 3.08
N GLN A 47 7.37 0.59 2.13
CA GLN A 47 8.30 -0.48 1.77
C GLN A 47 9.61 0.06 1.19
N GLU A 48 9.55 1.06 0.32
CA GLU A 48 10.75 1.69 -0.25
C GLU A 48 11.59 2.39 0.83
N ALA A 49 10.95 3.07 1.79
CA ALA A 49 11.63 3.75 2.90
C ALA A 49 12.33 2.79 3.88
N ALA A 50 11.90 1.51 3.94
CA ALA A 50 12.50 0.50 4.80
C ALA A 50 13.71 -0.23 4.18
N SER A 51 14.08 0.08 2.93
CA SER A 51 15.04 -0.73 2.16
C SER A 51 16.50 -0.68 2.64
N GLU A 52 16.89 0.34 3.41
CA GLU A 52 18.25 0.46 3.95
C GLU A 52 18.23 0.94 5.41
N ILE A 53 18.58 0.06 6.33
CA ILE A 53 18.79 0.41 7.74
C ILE A 53 20.31 0.52 7.96
N ILE A 54 20.78 1.72 8.23
CA ILE A 54 22.15 1.99 8.65
C ILE A 54 22.15 2.04 10.18
N GLU A 55 22.88 1.13 10.82
CA GLU A 55 23.02 1.13 12.29
C GLU A 55 24.48 1.36 12.67
N TYR A 56 24.73 2.46 13.37
CA TYR A 56 26.01 2.73 14.00
C TYR A 56 26.09 1.95 15.32
N PRO A 57 27.03 1.00 15.46
CA PRO A 57 27.14 0.18 16.65
C PRO A 57 27.57 0.97 17.89
N VAL A 58 27.38 0.36 19.05
CA VAL A 58 27.94 0.88 20.30
C VAL A 58 29.45 0.90 20.22
N GLY A 59 30.08 1.94 20.77
CA GLY A 59 31.52 2.04 20.75
C GLY A 59 32.03 3.45 20.96
N ARG A 60 33.35 3.58 20.84
CA ARG A 60 34.03 4.86 20.87
C ARG A 60 34.13 5.41 19.45
N TYR A 61 33.73 6.66 19.30
CA TYR A 61 33.75 7.42 18.08
C TYR A 61 34.54 8.71 18.31
N GLU A 62 35.29 9.14 17.31
CA GLU A 62 36.10 10.35 17.35
C GLU A 62 35.58 11.33 16.31
N CYS A 63 35.24 12.55 16.72
CA CYS A 63 34.75 13.57 15.80
C CYS A 63 35.86 13.90 14.78
N LYS A 64 35.55 13.76 13.47
CA LYS A 64 36.52 14.06 12.39
C LYS A 64 37.01 15.50 12.41
N ARG A 65 36.20 16.42 12.95
CA ARG A 65 36.45 17.86 12.88
C ARG A 65 37.26 18.40 14.06
N CYS A 66 37.00 17.92 15.28
CA CYS A 66 37.65 18.44 16.49
C CYS A 66 38.41 17.39 17.31
N GLY A 67 38.40 16.11 16.89
CA GLY A 67 39.08 15.01 17.58
C GLY A 67 38.46 14.61 18.92
N GLN A 68 37.30 15.19 19.29
CA GLN A 68 36.62 14.84 20.54
C GLN A 68 36.14 13.38 20.48
N GLY A 69 36.51 12.59 21.48
CA GLY A 69 36.02 11.23 21.65
C GLY A 69 34.65 11.21 22.33
N SER A 70 33.68 10.58 21.70
CA SER A 70 32.34 10.30 22.23
C SER A 70 32.13 8.78 22.34
N ILE A 71 31.42 8.34 23.37
CA ILE A 71 31.05 6.92 23.54
C ILE A 71 29.54 6.80 23.31
N PHE A 72 29.15 6.03 22.30
CA PHE A 72 27.75 5.70 22.06
C PHE A 72 27.41 4.38 22.77
N SER A 73 26.50 4.46 23.74
CA SER A 73 26.09 3.33 24.59
C SER A 73 24.91 2.52 24.02
N GLN A 74 24.31 2.99 22.94
CA GLN A 74 23.26 2.31 22.19
C GLN A 74 23.51 2.44 20.68
N THR A 75 22.85 1.61 19.89
CA THR A 75 22.89 1.71 18.43
C THR A 75 22.11 2.93 17.97
N TYR A 76 22.62 3.63 16.95
CA TYR A 76 21.96 4.80 16.37
C TYR A 76 21.73 4.60 14.88
N ARG A 77 20.60 5.08 14.36
CA ARG A 77 20.39 5.18 12.90
C ARG A 77 21.15 6.37 12.30
N GLU A 78 21.31 7.42 13.09
CA GLU A 78 22.09 8.61 12.77
C GLU A 78 22.90 9.02 14.00
N LEU A 79 24.19 9.31 13.81
CA LEU A 79 25.04 9.72 14.93
C LEU A 79 24.65 11.13 15.42
N PRO A 80 24.53 11.34 16.74
CA PRO A 80 24.23 12.66 17.28
C PRO A 80 25.37 13.64 17.04
N ALA A 81 25.04 14.93 16.96
CA ALA A 81 26.02 15.98 16.77
C ALA A 81 27.06 16.02 17.89
N CYS A 82 28.31 16.34 17.55
CA CYS A 82 29.41 16.44 18.50
C CYS A 82 29.18 17.58 19.50
N ASP A 83 29.21 17.27 20.80
CA ASP A 83 28.98 18.23 21.88
C ASP A 83 29.93 19.45 21.84
N ASN A 84 31.11 19.31 21.23
CA ASN A 84 32.13 20.36 21.18
C ASN A 84 32.02 21.25 19.93
N CYS A 85 31.62 20.72 18.77
CA CYS A 85 31.66 21.47 17.50
C CYS A 85 30.43 21.32 16.58
N GLY A 86 29.45 20.52 17.00
CA GLY A 86 28.20 20.28 16.25
C GLY A 86 28.33 19.43 14.99
N SER A 87 29.51 18.88 14.68
CA SER A 87 29.69 17.98 13.53
C SER A 87 29.05 16.61 13.77
N THR A 88 28.44 16.03 12.74
CA THR A 88 27.88 14.66 12.74
C THR A 88 28.83 13.64 12.13
N GLU A 89 30.04 14.05 11.74
CA GLU A 89 31.03 13.18 11.12
C GLU A 89 32.00 12.61 12.16
N TYR A 90 31.99 11.29 12.30
CA TYR A 90 32.86 10.58 13.22
C TYR A 90 33.73 9.53 12.52
N VAL A 91 34.88 9.23 13.13
CA VAL A 91 35.73 8.07 12.88
C VAL A 91 35.45 7.07 14.00
N GLY A 92 35.03 5.87 13.69
CA GLY A 92 34.72 4.87 14.71
C GLY A 92 34.37 3.53 14.08
N ALA A 93 33.57 2.74 14.78
CA ALA A 93 33.13 1.45 14.27
C ALA A 93 32.25 1.63 13.01
N GLU A 94 32.50 0.78 12.01
CA GLU A 94 31.80 0.81 10.73
C GLU A 94 30.30 0.57 10.92
N PRO A 95 29.43 1.33 10.23
CA PRO A 95 28.00 1.13 10.32
C PRO A 95 27.63 -0.24 9.75
N THR A 96 26.73 -0.94 10.44
CA THR A 96 26.10 -2.14 9.90
C THR A 96 25.00 -1.69 8.94
N ILE A 97 25.21 -1.91 7.64
CA ILE A 97 24.21 -1.59 6.61
C ILE A 97 23.41 -2.85 6.35
N THR A 98 22.19 -2.90 6.89
CA THR A 98 21.24 -3.97 6.59
C THR A 98 20.39 -3.51 5.42
N LYS A 99 20.68 -4.03 4.22
CA LYS A 99 19.80 -3.88 3.06
C LYS A 99 18.67 -4.88 3.20
N ILE A 100 17.48 -4.38 3.52
CA ILE A 100 16.27 -5.20 3.44
C ILE A 100 16.01 -5.41 1.96
N THR A 101 16.33 -6.60 1.47
CA THR A 101 15.95 -6.97 0.10
C THR A 101 14.43 -7.14 0.13
N PRO A 102 13.66 -6.30 -0.59
CA PRO A 102 12.23 -6.51 -0.67
C PRO A 102 11.98 -7.91 -1.23
N PRO A 103 10.91 -8.59 -0.79
CA PRO A 103 10.55 -9.87 -1.36
C PRO A 103 10.44 -9.74 -2.89
N PRO A 104 10.78 -10.79 -3.66
CA PRO A 104 10.71 -10.74 -5.10
C PRO A 104 9.31 -10.30 -5.55
N PRO A 105 9.21 -9.42 -6.56
CA PRO A 105 7.92 -8.92 -7.01
C PRO A 105 7.06 -10.09 -7.50
N LYS A 106 5.83 -10.19 -7.00
CA LYS A 106 4.88 -11.22 -7.44
C LYS A 106 4.33 -10.87 -8.82
N LYS A 107 3.75 -11.85 -9.52
CA LYS A 107 3.29 -11.71 -10.92
C LYS A 107 2.19 -10.67 -11.11
N TYR A 108 1.32 -10.49 -10.12
CA TYR A 108 0.19 -9.59 -10.16
C TYR A 108 0.25 -8.63 -8.98
N HIS A 109 0.27 -7.34 -9.27
CA HIS A 109 0.30 -6.31 -8.24
C HIS A 109 -1.07 -6.10 -7.60
N ALA A 110 -1.07 -5.68 -6.34
CA ALA A 110 -2.21 -5.11 -5.67
C ALA A 110 -2.79 -3.96 -6.51
N GLY A 111 -4.11 -3.91 -6.62
CA GLY A 111 -4.78 -2.92 -7.46
C GLY A 111 -6.13 -3.39 -7.99
N MET A 112 -6.67 -2.64 -8.94
CA MET A 112 -7.95 -2.96 -9.56
C MET A 112 -7.77 -3.75 -10.85
N TYR A 113 -8.58 -4.80 -10.99
CA TYR A 113 -8.65 -5.62 -12.19
C TYR A 113 -10.08 -5.66 -12.71
N GLU A 114 -10.27 -5.62 -14.02
CA GLU A 114 -11.55 -5.77 -14.69
C GLU A 114 -11.67 -7.16 -15.32
N CYS A 115 -12.79 -7.83 -15.05
CA CYS A 115 -13.10 -9.10 -15.68
C CYS A 115 -13.53 -8.90 -17.13
N SER A 116 -12.84 -9.56 -18.07
CA SER A 116 -13.15 -9.48 -19.51
C SER A 116 -14.52 -10.06 -19.87
N GLY A 117 -15.10 -10.93 -19.03
CA GLY A 117 -16.41 -11.54 -19.23
C GLY A 117 -17.57 -10.62 -18.85
N CYS A 118 -17.67 -10.25 -17.57
CA CYS A 118 -18.79 -9.47 -17.03
C CYS A 118 -18.47 -7.98 -16.78
N ARG A 119 -17.25 -7.50 -17.07
CA ARG A 119 -16.77 -6.12 -16.83
C ARG A 119 -16.82 -5.66 -15.37
N THR A 120 -16.99 -6.58 -14.44
CA THR A 120 -16.91 -6.27 -13.00
C THR A 120 -15.46 -5.98 -12.62
N ARG A 121 -15.28 -4.98 -11.76
CA ARG A 121 -14.00 -4.65 -11.15
C ARG A 121 -13.81 -5.42 -9.85
N ILE A 122 -12.62 -5.94 -9.66
CA ILE A 122 -12.19 -6.72 -8.50
C ILE A 122 -10.94 -6.03 -7.95
N VAL A 123 -10.81 -6.05 -6.63
CA VAL A 123 -9.70 -5.43 -5.92
C VAL A 123 -8.79 -6.54 -5.41
N LEU A 124 -7.51 -6.48 -5.79
CA LEU A 124 -6.46 -7.25 -5.14
C LEU A 124 -5.89 -6.40 -3.98
N PRO A 125 -6.01 -6.85 -2.72
CA PRO A 125 -5.52 -6.10 -1.57
C PRO A 125 -4.00 -6.19 -1.38
N GLU A 126 -3.38 -7.23 -1.93
CA GLU A 126 -1.94 -7.49 -1.86
C GLU A 126 -1.46 -8.07 -3.18
N ASP A 127 -0.14 -8.00 -3.42
CA ASP A 127 0.48 -8.65 -4.55
C ASP A 127 0.25 -10.17 -4.47
N MET A 128 -0.03 -10.83 -5.59
CA MET A 128 -0.29 -12.28 -5.66
C MET A 128 0.41 -12.92 -6.87
N ASP A 129 0.68 -14.23 -6.78
CA ASP A 129 1.23 -15.01 -7.88
C ASP A 129 0.17 -15.45 -8.90
N GLU A 130 -1.08 -15.52 -8.48
CA GLU A 130 -2.22 -15.94 -9.30
C GLU A 130 -3.41 -15.01 -9.05
N LEU A 131 -4.12 -14.65 -10.13
CA LEU A 131 -5.34 -13.87 -10.04
C LEU A 131 -6.52 -14.75 -9.60
N PRO A 132 -7.33 -14.32 -8.63
CA PRO A 132 -8.55 -15.03 -8.26
C PRO A 132 -9.54 -15.04 -9.44
N PRO A 133 -10.47 -16.01 -9.48
CA PRO A 133 -11.59 -15.95 -10.40
C PRO A 133 -12.46 -14.73 -10.13
N CYS A 134 -13.24 -14.31 -11.14
CA CYS A 134 -14.21 -13.24 -10.95
C CYS A 134 -15.31 -13.61 -9.94
N ASP A 135 -15.50 -12.79 -8.91
CA ASP A 135 -16.53 -13.01 -7.88
C ASP A 135 -17.97 -13.06 -8.41
N ILE A 136 -18.22 -12.49 -9.60
CA ILE A 136 -19.55 -12.43 -10.21
C ILE A 136 -19.78 -13.58 -11.19
N CYS A 137 -18.83 -13.85 -12.10
CA CYS A 137 -19.04 -14.79 -13.19
C CYS A 137 -18.10 -16.01 -13.17
N GLY A 138 -17.20 -16.11 -12.19
CA GLY A 138 -16.21 -17.19 -12.07
C GLY A 138 -15.11 -17.19 -13.14
N GLY A 139 -15.05 -16.16 -14.00
CA GLY A 139 -14.09 -16.10 -15.10
C GLY A 139 -12.66 -15.81 -14.64
N HIS A 140 -11.67 -16.49 -15.22
CA HIS A 140 -10.24 -16.30 -14.91
C HIS A 140 -9.53 -15.25 -15.79
N LYS A 141 -10.28 -14.48 -16.59
CA LYS A 141 -9.73 -13.48 -17.51
C LYS A 141 -9.85 -12.08 -16.92
N LEU A 142 -9.05 -11.82 -15.89
CA LEU A 142 -8.94 -10.50 -15.26
C LEU A 142 -7.80 -9.69 -15.90
N LYS A 143 -8.02 -8.39 -16.12
CA LYS A 143 -7.04 -7.46 -16.68
C LYS A 143 -6.85 -6.27 -15.74
N ALA A 144 -5.62 -5.84 -15.51
CA ALA A 144 -5.37 -4.62 -14.74
C ALA A 144 -6.07 -3.42 -15.41
N VAL A 145 -6.66 -2.55 -14.59
CA VAL A 145 -7.37 -1.33 -15.01
C VAL A 145 -6.45 -0.11 -14.88
#